data_AF-A0A917AX17-F1
#
_entry.id   AF-A0A917AX17-F1
#
_cell.length_a   1.000
_cell.length_b   1.000
_cell.length_c   1.000
_cell.angle_alpha   90.00
_cell.angle_beta   90.00
_cell.angle_gamma   90.00
#
_symmetry.space_group_name_H-M   'P 1'
#
loop_
_entity.id
_entity.type
_entity.pdbx_description
1 polymer ?
#
loop_
_entity_poly.entity_id
_entity_poly.type
_entity_poly.pdbx_seq_one_letter_code
_entity_poly.pdbx_strand_id
1 'polypeptide(L)'
;MFAADEHVEVEATWSVYQKIVAAYRHPSKKDGKHLLQEVITSLRRGIPAKLIEVKKLGRTLNKRAADILAYFDRPGTSNGPTEAINGRLEHLRGTALGFRNLTNYITRAMLDTGGFRPLLHPHLR
;
A
#
# COMPACT_ATOMS: atom_id res chain seq x y z
N MET A 1 -24.21 -24.59 14.71
CA MET A 1 -23.25 -24.29 15.79
C MET A 1 -21.98 -23.74 15.16
N PHE A 2 -21.94 -22.43 14.84
CA PHE A 2 -20.76 -21.69 14.35
C PHE A 2 -20.83 -20.23 14.83
N ALA A 3 -21.18 -20.02 16.09
CA ALA A 3 -21.15 -18.70 16.72
C ALA A 3 -20.06 -18.74 17.80
N ALA A 4 -18.81 -18.86 17.37
CA ALA A 4 -17.68 -18.59 18.24
C ALA A 4 -17.38 -17.09 18.13
N ASP A 5 -17.37 -16.40 19.27
CA ASP A 5 -16.95 -14.99 19.44
C ASP A 5 -15.50 -14.75 18.91
N GLU A 6 -14.80 -15.82 18.53
CA GLU A 6 -13.43 -15.89 17.99
C GLU A 6 -13.26 -15.28 16.59
N HIS A 7 -14.31 -15.15 15.77
CA HIS A 7 -14.20 -14.59 14.42
C HIS A 7 -14.64 -13.13 14.27
N VAL A 8 -15.17 -12.53 15.34
CA VAL A 8 -15.73 -11.17 15.31
C VAL A 8 -14.70 -10.13 14.87
N GLU A 9 -13.43 -10.29 15.26
CA GLU A 9 -12.37 -9.36 14.87
C GLU A 9 -12.03 -9.43 13.38
N VAL A 10 -11.99 -10.64 12.83
CA VAL A 10 -11.71 -10.89 11.41
C VAL A 10 -12.87 -10.39 10.56
N GLU A 11 -14.11 -10.69 10.95
CA GLU A 11 -15.30 -10.21 10.27
C GLU A 11 -15.41 -8.69 10.29
N ALA A 12 -15.13 -8.05 11.43
CA ALA A 12 -15.12 -6.60 11.54
C ALA A 12 -14.04 -5.98 10.63
N THR A 13 -12.84 -6.54 10.63
CA THR A 13 -11.74 -6.08 9.78
C THR A 13 -12.07 -6.26 8.29
N TRP A 14 -12.62 -7.42 7.92
CA TRP A 14 -13.08 -7.70 6.56
C TRP A 14 -14.18 -6.74 6.11
N SER A 15 -15.16 -6.46 6.97
CA SER A 15 -16.22 -5.49 6.67
C SER A 15 -15.67 -4.10 6.39
N VAL A 16 -14.71 -3.64 7.20
CA VAL A 16 -14.02 -2.35 6.98
C VAL A 16 -13.25 -2.37 5.66
N TYR A 17 -12.51 -3.45 5.38
CA TYR A 17 -11.79 -3.62 4.12
C TYR A 17 -12.73 -3.53 2.91
N GLN A 18 -13.86 -4.25 2.93
CA GLN A 18 -14.83 -4.23 1.83
C GLN A 18 -15.42 -2.84 1.60
N LYS A 19 -15.73 -2.10 2.66
CA LYS A 19 -16.22 -0.70 2.53
C LYS A 19 -15.18 0.22 1.92
N ILE A 20 -13.90 0.08 2.29
CA ILE A 20 -12.80 0.85 1.68
C ILE A 20 -12.66 0.50 0.19
N VAL A 21 -12.66 -0.79 -0.16
CA VAL A 21 -12.59 -1.24 -1.56
C VAL A 21 -13.78 -0.70 -2.37
N ALA A 22 -14.99 -0.78 -1.83
CA ALA A 22 -16.19 -0.26 -2.48
C ALA A 22 -16.08 1.26 -2.73
N ALA A 23 -15.58 2.02 -1.76
CA ALA A 23 -15.35 3.46 -1.93
C ALA A 23 -14.36 3.78 -3.06
N TYR A 24 -13.22 3.06 -3.12
CA TYR A 24 -12.22 3.27 -4.17
C TYR A 24 -12.69 2.83 -5.56
N ARG A 25 -13.50 1.78 -5.65
CA ARG A 25 -14.05 1.25 -6.91
C ARG A 25 -15.33 1.95 -7.37
N HIS A 26 -15.85 2.89 -6.58
CA HIS A 26 -17.09 3.57 -6.90
C HIS A 26 -16.95 4.35 -8.23
N PRO A 27 -17.89 4.22 -9.19
CA PRO A 27 -17.79 4.89 -10.49
C PRO A 27 -17.75 6.42 -10.37
N SER A 28 -18.51 6.97 -9.43
CA SER A 28 -18.49 8.38 -9.07
C SER A 28 -17.44 8.64 -7.99
N LYS A 29 -16.45 9.49 -8.30
CA LYS A 29 -15.39 9.89 -7.35
C LYS A 29 -15.93 10.66 -6.15
N LYS A 30 -16.96 11.49 -6.36
CA LYS A 30 -17.62 12.25 -5.29
C LYS A 30 -18.26 11.32 -4.26
N ASP A 31 -18.98 10.31 -4.75
CA ASP A 31 -19.67 9.36 -3.88
C ASP A 31 -18.67 8.40 -3.22
N GLY A 32 -17.63 7.97 -3.95
CA GLY A 32 -16.51 7.22 -3.37
C GLY A 32 -15.81 7.99 -2.24
N LYS A 33 -15.58 9.29 -2.41
CA LYS A 33 -15.04 10.17 -1.36
C LYS A 33 -15.95 10.23 -0.14
N HIS A 34 -17.26 10.35 -0.36
CA HIS A 34 -18.25 10.35 0.72
C HIS A 34 -18.25 9.02 1.48
N LEU A 35 -18.30 7.89 0.77
CA LEU A 35 -18.24 6.55 1.37
C LEU A 35 -16.97 6.35 2.21
N LEU A 36 -15.81 6.75 1.70
CA LEU A 36 -14.56 6.63 2.47
C LEU A 36 -14.56 7.57 3.68
N GLN A 37 -15.10 8.78 3.55
CA GLN A 37 -15.24 9.71 4.67
C GLN A 37 -16.16 9.16 5.77
N GLU A 38 -17.24 8.44 5.41
CA GLU A 38 -18.11 7.75 6.34
C GLU A 38 -17.38 6.62 7.07
N VAL A 39 -16.59 5.82 6.34
CA VAL A 39 -15.74 4.78 6.96
C VAL A 39 -14.80 5.40 7.99
N ILE A 40 -14.06 6.44 7.61
CA ILE A 40 -13.14 7.15 8.53
C ILE A 40 -13.91 7.69 9.75
N THR A 41 -15.06 8.33 9.53
CA THR A 41 -15.90 8.86 10.60
C THR A 41 -16.39 7.77 11.54
N SER A 42 -16.83 6.62 11.01
CA SER A 42 -17.31 5.49 11.81
C SER A 42 -16.20 4.92 12.70
N LEU A 43 -14.99 4.77 12.16
CA LEU A 43 -13.83 4.27 12.90
C LEU A 43 -13.32 5.28 13.94
N ARG A 44 -13.54 6.58 13.69
CA ARG A 44 -13.21 7.65 14.63
C ARG A 44 -14.18 7.72 15.82
N ARG A 45 -15.49 7.59 15.58
CA ARG A 45 -16.52 7.74 16.63
C ARG A 45 -16.39 6.71 17.75
N GLY A 46 -15.79 5.57 17.46
CA GLY A 46 -15.46 4.57 18.46
C GLY A 46 -15.72 3.18 17.95
N ILE A 47 -14.85 2.26 18.35
CA ILE A 47 -14.89 0.84 18.01
C ILE A 47 -14.65 0.09 19.31
N PRO A 48 -15.30 -1.06 19.54
CA PRO A 48 -15.12 -1.84 20.76
C PRO A 48 -13.64 -2.04 21.08
N ALA A 49 -13.27 -1.93 22.37
CA ALA A 49 -11.87 -2.01 22.79
C ALA A 49 -11.18 -3.32 22.38
N LYS A 50 -11.97 -4.40 22.22
CA LYS A 50 -11.51 -5.70 21.71
C LYS A 50 -10.96 -5.64 20.28
N LEU A 51 -11.46 -4.73 19.43
CA LEU A 51 -11.01 -4.59 18.04
C LEU A 51 -9.70 -3.79 17.91
N ILE A 52 -8.61 -4.32 18.48
CA ILE A 52 -7.33 -3.61 18.64
C ILE A 52 -6.78 -3.15 17.28
N GLU A 53 -6.75 -4.03 16.29
CA GLU A 53 -6.19 -3.72 14.96
C GLU A 53 -7.05 -2.72 14.18
N VAL A 54 -8.37 -2.88 14.22
CA VAL A 54 -9.30 -1.91 13.61
C VAL A 54 -9.18 -0.53 14.29
N LYS A 55 -8.94 -0.49 15.60
CA LYS A 55 -8.71 0.76 16.36
C LYS A 55 -7.38 1.42 15.99
N LYS A 56 -6.34 0.64 15.69
CA LYS A 56 -5.07 1.17 15.15
C LYS A 56 -5.29 1.74 13.74
N LEU A 57 -5.97 0.98 12.88
CA LEU A 57 -6.32 1.43 11.52
C LEU A 57 -7.12 2.74 11.55
N GLY A 58 -8.18 2.81 12.36
CA GLY A 58 -9.01 4.01 12.52
C GLY A 58 -8.22 5.25 12.94
N ARG A 59 -7.24 5.10 13.84
CA ARG A 59 -6.33 6.20 14.22
C ARG A 59 -5.49 6.68 13.06
N THR A 60 -4.90 5.76 12.29
CA THR A 60 -4.09 6.10 11.10
C THR A 60 -4.93 6.79 10.03
N LEU A 61 -6.10 6.22 9.72
CA LEU A 61 -7.01 6.77 8.71
C LEU A 61 -7.50 8.17 9.09
N ASN A 62 -7.83 8.40 10.36
CA ASN A 62 -8.24 9.72 10.84
C ASN A 62 -7.08 10.74 10.77
N LYS A 63 -5.86 10.34 11.18
CA LYS A 63 -4.67 11.21 11.11
C LYS A 63 -4.32 11.61 9.68
N ARG A 64 -4.55 10.73 8.70
CA ARG A 64 -4.21 10.94 7.28
C ARG A 64 -5.43 11.22 6.40
N ALA A 65 -6.58 11.56 6.99
CA ALA A 65 -7.86 11.66 6.27
C ALA A 65 -7.79 12.61 5.07
N ALA A 66 -7.14 13.77 5.23
CA ALA A 66 -6.98 14.74 4.16
C ALA A 66 -6.22 14.15 2.95
N ASP A 67 -5.10 13.46 3.19
CA ASP A 67 -4.29 12.86 2.13
C ASP A 67 -5.01 11.72 1.43
N ILE A 68 -5.71 10.90 2.22
CA ILE A 68 -6.46 9.73 1.72
C ILE A 68 -7.61 10.20 0.83
N LEU A 69 -8.37 11.20 1.25
CA LEU A 69 -9.53 11.70 0.51
C LEU A 69 -9.13 12.52 -0.72
N ALA A 70 -7.92 13.10 -0.73
CA ALA A 70 -7.38 13.79 -1.90
C ALA A 70 -7.21 12.87 -3.12
N TYR A 71 -7.17 11.54 -2.94
CA TYR A 71 -7.22 10.58 -4.04
C TYR A 71 -8.41 10.83 -4.99
N PHE A 72 -9.57 11.19 -4.44
CA PHE A 72 -10.79 11.36 -5.24
C PHE A 72 -10.82 12.68 -6.01
N ASP A 73 -10.00 13.65 -5.62
CA ASP A 73 -9.93 14.97 -6.27
C ASP A 73 -8.88 15.02 -7.38
N ARG A 74 -7.96 14.05 -7.43
CA ARG A 74 -6.81 14.03 -8.35
C ARG A 74 -6.99 13.00 -9.47
N PRO A 75 -7.04 13.40 -10.75
CA PRO A 75 -7.13 12.46 -11.86
C PRO A 75 -5.84 11.64 -11.99
N GLY A 76 -5.95 10.41 -12.49
CA GLY A 76 -4.79 9.58 -12.88
C GLY A 76 -3.94 9.03 -11.72
N THR A 77 -4.42 9.10 -10.48
CA THR A 77 -3.72 8.52 -9.32
C THR A 77 -3.77 6.99 -9.36
N SER A 78 -2.59 6.35 -9.38
CA SER A 78 -2.45 4.89 -9.32
C SER A 78 -1.25 4.50 -8.45
N ASN A 79 -1.31 3.31 -7.86
CA ASN A 79 -0.18 2.74 -7.11
C ASN A 79 0.81 1.99 -8.02
N GLY A 80 0.49 1.83 -9.31
CA GLY A 80 1.25 1.02 -10.25
C GLY A 80 2.74 1.39 -10.35
N PRO A 81 3.12 2.67 -10.49
CA PRO A 81 4.53 3.07 -10.54
C PRO A 81 5.29 2.71 -9.25
N THR A 82 4.67 2.94 -8.09
CA THR A 82 5.25 2.61 -6.79
C THR A 82 5.40 1.09 -6.62
N GLU A 83 4.38 0.32 -7.01
CA GLU A 83 4.41 -1.15 -6.97
C GLU A 83 5.46 -1.73 -7.93
N ALA A 84 5.61 -1.15 -9.12
CA ALA A 84 6.63 -1.55 -10.08
C ALA A 84 8.05 -1.35 -9.51
N ILE A 85 8.29 -0.24 -8.79
CA ILE A 85 9.57 0.00 -8.12
C ILE A 85 9.75 -0.99 -6.96
N ASN A 86 8.74 -1.16 -6.10
CA ASN A 86 8.82 -2.08 -4.96
C ASN A 86 9.10 -3.52 -5.42
N GLY A 87 8.44 -3.99 -6.48
CA GLY A 87 8.69 -5.31 -7.04
C GLY A 87 10.13 -5.51 -7.51
N ARG A 88 10.75 -4.48 -8.11
CA ARG A 88 12.17 -4.51 -8.49
C ARG A 88 13.09 -4.53 -7.27
N LEU A 89 12.79 -3.74 -6.24
CA LEU A 89 13.57 -3.73 -5.00
C LEU A 89 13.48 -5.06 -4.26
N GLU A 90 12.31 -5.70 -4.25
CA GLU A 90 12.12 -7.02 -3.66
C GLU A 90 12.90 -8.10 -4.42
N HIS A 91 12.90 -8.04 -5.75
CA HIS A 91 13.74 -8.93 -6.57
C HIS A 91 15.22 -8.76 -6.24
N LEU A 92 15.71 -7.53 -6.25
CA LEU A 92 17.09 -7.20 -5.90
C LEU A 92 17.45 -7.70 -4.48
N ARG A 93 16.57 -7.50 -3.50
CA ARG A 93 16.78 -7.97 -2.14
C ARG A 93 16.90 -9.50 -2.10
N GLY A 94 16.08 -10.20 -2.87
CA GLY A 94 16.17 -11.66 -3.04
C GLY A 94 17.50 -12.09 -3.67
N THR A 95 17.99 -11.40 -4.69
CA THR A 95 19.25 -11.74 -5.38
C THR A 95 20.51 -11.28 -4.65
N ALA A 96 20.38 -10.35 -3.69
CA ALA A 96 21.47 -9.81 -2.89
C ALA A 96 21.78 -10.61 -1.61
N LEU A 97 20.97 -11.62 -1.26
CA LEU A 97 21.19 -12.58 -0.16
C LEU A 97 21.61 -11.95 1.20
N GLY A 98 21.17 -10.72 1.48
CA GLY A 98 21.41 -10.07 2.77
C GLY A 98 22.75 -9.34 2.92
N PHE A 99 23.29 -8.75 1.84
CA PHE A 99 24.41 -7.81 1.96
C PHE A 99 24.14 -6.74 3.02
N ARG A 100 25.07 -6.62 3.99
CA ARG A 100 25.03 -5.61 5.06
C ARG A 100 25.85 -4.35 4.74
N ASN A 101 26.64 -4.40 3.65
CA ASN A 101 27.48 -3.31 3.19
C ASN A 101 26.79 -2.59 2.01
N LEU A 102 26.62 -1.27 2.14
CA LEU A 102 25.93 -0.44 1.15
C LEU A 102 26.60 -0.46 -0.23
N THR A 103 27.93 -0.43 -0.29
CA THR A 103 28.69 -0.49 -1.54
C THR A 103 28.41 -1.79 -2.29
N ASN A 104 28.44 -2.92 -1.59
CA ASN A 104 28.15 -4.23 -2.19
C ASN A 104 26.70 -4.32 -2.67
N TYR A 105 25.76 -3.75 -1.91
CA TYR A 105 24.37 -3.65 -2.32
C TYR A 105 24.19 -2.83 -3.60
N ILE A 106 24.83 -1.66 -3.70
CA ILE A 106 24.80 -0.81 -4.90
C ILE A 106 25.40 -1.54 -6.11
N THR A 107 26.56 -2.17 -5.97
CA THR A 107 27.19 -2.93 -7.05
C THR A 107 26.29 -4.06 -7.54
N ARG A 108 25.63 -4.78 -6.63
CA ARG A 108 24.66 -5.82 -7.01
C ARG A 108 23.44 -5.25 -7.72
N ALA A 109 22.91 -4.13 -7.24
CA ALA A 109 21.80 -3.42 -7.87
C ALA A 109 22.13 -3.00 -9.31
N MET A 110 23.35 -2.49 -9.53
CA MET A 110 23.83 -2.14 -10.86
C MET A 110 23.94 -3.37 -11.75
N LEU A 111 24.55 -4.47 -11.28
CA LEU A 111 24.66 -5.71 -12.06
C LEU A 111 23.28 -6.28 -12.46
N ASP A 112 22.33 -6.32 -11.53
CA ASP A 112 20.99 -6.90 -11.70
C ASP A 112 20.12 -6.09 -12.69
N THR A 113 20.31 -4.77 -12.72
CA THR A 113 19.60 -3.86 -13.64
C THR A 113 20.30 -3.69 -15.00
N GLY A 114 21.37 -4.45 -15.26
CA GLY A 114 22.11 -4.45 -16.54
C GLY A 114 23.29 -3.48 -16.63
N GLY A 115 23.79 -3.01 -15.49
CA GLY A 115 24.84 -1.99 -15.33
C GLY A 115 26.21 -2.56 -14.95
N PHE A 116 26.86 -3.20 -15.92
CA PHE A 116 28.22 -2.88 -16.39
C PHE A 116 28.22 -3.25 -17.86
N ARG A 117 27.58 -2.44 -18.72
CA ARG A 117 27.81 -2.61 -20.15
C ARG A 117 29.26 -2.18 -20.41
N PRO A 118 30.16 -3.04 -20.95
CA PRO A 118 31.24 -2.47 -21.73
C PRO A 118 30.55 -1.64 -22.82
N LEU A 119 31.04 -0.43 -23.06
CA LEU A 119 30.58 0.45 -24.14
C LEU A 119 30.17 -0.40 -25.36
N LEU A 120 28.85 -0.56 -25.57
CA LEU A 120 28.37 -1.13 -26.81
C LEU A 120 28.72 -0.06 -27.84
N HIS A 121 29.68 -0.40 -28.72
CA HIS A 121 30.45 0.44 -29.65
C HIS A 121 31.84 0.91 -29.17
N PRO A 122 32.86 0.03 -29.22
CA PRO A 122 34.26 0.44 -29.12
C PRO A 122 34.81 1.19 -30.33
N HIS A 123 34.09 1.32 -31.46
CA HIS A 123 34.64 1.94 -32.67
C HIS A 123 33.60 2.74 -33.44
N LEU A 124 33.54 4.05 -33.19
CA LEU A 124 33.38 5.02 -34.26
C LEU A 124 34.69 5.80 -34.32
N ARG A 125 35.29 5.78 -35.51
CA ARG A 125 36.66 6.19 -35.88
C ARG A 125 37.13 7.50 -35.27
#